data_AF-A0A844ZRE2-F1
#
_entry.id   AF-A0A844ZRE2-F1
#
_cell.length_a   1.000
_cell.length_b   1.000
_cell.length_c   1.000
_cell.angle_alpha   90.00
_cell.angle_beta   90.00
_cell.angle_gamma   90.00
#
_symmetry.space_group_name_H-M   'P 1'
#
loop_
_entity.id
_entity.type
_entity.pdbx_description
1 polymer ?
#
loop_
_entity_poly.entity_id
_entity_poly.type
_entity_poly.pdbx_seq_one_letter_code
_entity_poly.pdbx_strand_id
1 'polypeptide(L)' 'MRKEPTARIPLGILGLLVALTIYGVVVARYVPDLIGEWPTLVQTVVYLILGVIWLLPLRRFLIWMETGKWGETKD' A
#
# COMPACT_ATOMS: atom_id res chain seq x y z
N MET A 1 18.68 23.75 -2.95
CA MET A 1 17.88 23.25 -4.09
C MET A 1 18.58 22.02 -4.67
N ARG A 2 17.96 20.83 -4.62
CA ARG A 2 18.51 19.60 -5.23
C ARG A 2 18.61 19.80 -6.75
N LYS A 3 19.80 19.61 -7.33
CA LYS A 3 20.13 19.95 -8.73
C LYS A 3 19.89 18.85 -9.77
N GLU A 4 19.37 17.68 -9.39
CA GLU A 4 19.14 16.58 -10.37
C GLU A 4 17.75 15.93 -10.20
N PRO A 5 16.97 15.77 -11.29
CA PRO A 5 15.68 15.09 -11.27
C PRO A 5 15.88 13.60 -11.01
N THR A 6 15.34 13.11 -9.90
CA THR A 6 15.41 11.70 -9.53
C THR A 6 14.14 10.99 -10.01
N ALA A 7 14.20 10.27 -11.14
CA ALA A 7 13.06 9.56 -11.74
C ALA A 7 12.42 8.49 -10.81
N ARG A 8 13.11 8.12 -9.73
CA ARG A 8 12.67 7.16 -8.71
C ARG A 8 11.39 7.59 -7.98
N ILE A 9 11.22 8.89 -7.76
CA ILE A 9 10.06 9.44 -7.04
C ILE A 9 8.77 9.28 -7.87
N PRO A 10 8.69 9.80 -9.12
CA PRO A 10 7.48 9.61 -9.92
C PRO A 10 7.21 8.12 -10.24
N LEU A 11 8.26 7.33 -10.47
CA LEU A 11 8.12 5.88 -10.67
C LEU A 11 7.59 5.18 -9.41
N GLY A 12 8.05 5.58 -8.23
CA GLY A 12 7.57 5.07 -6.95
C GLY A 12 6.09 5.39 -6.74
N ILE A 13 5.67 6.62 -7.03
CA ILE A 13 4.25 7.02 -6.94
C ILE A 13 3.39 6.18 -7.91
N LEU A 14 3.81 6.04 -9.17
CA LEU A 14 3.08 5.21 -10.14
C LEU A 14 3.00 3.75 -9.70
N GLY A 15 4.10 3.18 -9.21
CA GLY A 15 4.13 1.83 -8.66
C GLY A 15 3.19 1.66 -7.47
N LEU A 16 3.15 2.64 -6.56
CA LEU A 16 2.24 2.64 -5.41
C LEU A 16 0.77 2.70 -5.88
N LEU A 17 0.45 3.57 -6.84
CA LEU A 17 -0.90 3.69 -7.38
C LEU A 17 -1.37 2.39 -8.04
N VAL A 18 -0.51 1.75 -8.83
CA VAL A 18 -0.80 0.45 -9.47
C VAL A 18 -0.99 -0.62 -8.40
N ALA A 19 -0.11 -0.71 -7.41
CA ALA A 19 -0.22 -1.67 -6.32
C ALA A 19 -1.51 -1.48 -5.51
N LEU A 20 -1.87 -0.24 -5.19
CA LEU A 20 -3.09 0.08 -4.45
C LEU A 20 -4.35 -0.21 -5.28
N THR A 21 -4.29 0.03 -6.59
CA THR A 21 -5.38 -0.32 -7.52
C THR A 21 -5.60 -1.81 -7.57
N ILE A 22 -4.53 -2.59 -7.75
CA ILE A 22 -4.59 -4.07 -7.75
C ILE A 22 -5.15 -4.56 -6.42
N TYR A 23 -4.62 -4.05 -5.29
CA TYR A 23 -5.08 -4.40 -3.96
C TYR A 23 -6.58 -4.12 -3.78
N GLY A 24 -7.03 -2.92 -4.14
CA GLY A 24 -8.44 -2.52 -4.07
C GLY A 24 -9.34 -3.41 -4.93
N VAL A 25 -8.93 -3.72 -6.17
CA VAL A 25 -9.68 -4.60 -7.07
C VAL A 25 -9.77 -6.02 -6.51
N VAL A 26 -8.67 -6.57 -5.99
CA VAL A 26 -8.66 -7.89 -5.34
C VAL A 26 -9.61 -7.90 -4.15
N VAL A 27 -9.53 -6.91 -3.26
CA VAL A 27 -10.43 -6.81 -2.11
C VAL A 27 -11.89 -6.71 -2.55
N ALA A 28 -12.20 -5.78 -3.47
CA ALA A 28 -13.56 -5.57 -3.95
C ALA A 28 -14.13 -6.78 -4.71
N ARG A 29 -13.28 -7.57 -5.35
CA ARG A 29 -13.69 -8.76 -6.11
C ARG A 29 -13.94 -9.96 -5.21
N TYR A 30 -13.07 -10.21 -4.23
CA TYR A 30 -13.09 -11.46 -3.49
C TYR A 30 -13.73 -11.34 -2.10
N VAL A 31 -13.54 -10.21 -1.40
CA VAL A 31 -13.99 -10.10 0.00
C VAL A 31 -15.52 -10.15 0.12
N PRO A 32 -16.31 -9.45 -0.71
CA PRO A 32 -17.78 -9.54 -0.62
C PRO A 32 -18.31 -10.97 -0.77
N ASP A 33 -17.72 -11.79 -1.64
CA ASP A 33 -18.13 -13.18 -1.86
C ASP A 33 -17.82 -14.07 -0.63
N LEU A 34 -16.83 -13.70 0.20
CA LEU A 34 -16.43 -14.46 1.39
C LEU A 34 -17.21 -14.07 2.65
N ILE A 35 -17.51 -12.78 2.83
CA ILE A 35 -18.09 -12.25 4.08
C ILE A 35 -19.45 -11.56 3.90
N GLY A 36 -20.03 -11.62 2.71
CA GLY A 36 -21.25 -10.88 2.36
C GLY A 36 -22.46 -11.21 3.24
N GLU A 37 -22.55 -12.45 3.71
CA GLU A 37 -23.64 -12.92 4.59
C GLU A 37 -23.38 -12.64 6.08
N TRP A 38 -22.19 -12.14 6.45
CA TRP A 38 -21.82 -11.92 7.84
C TRP A 38 -22.49 -10.67 8.42
N PRO A 39 -22.65 -10.55 9.75
CA PRO A 39 -23.14 -9.34 10.38
C PRO A 39 -22.28 -8.12 10.01
N THR A 40 -22.92 -6.97 9.79
CA THR A 40 -22.28 -5.73 9.33
C THR A 40 -21.11 -5.27 10.21
N LEU A 41 -21.20 -5.48 11.53
CA LEU A 41 -20.10 -5.15 12.45
C LEU A 41 -18.85 -5.97 12.17
N VAL A 42 -19.00 -7.26 11.90
CA VAL A 42 -17.86 -8.13 11.56
C VAL A 42 -17.28 -7.74 10.22
N GLN A 43 -18.13 -7.46 9.21
CA GLN A 43 -17.65 -6.95 7.93
C GLN A 43 -16.83 -5.67 8.08
N THR A 44 -17.30 -4.74 8.92
CA THR A 44 -16.62 -3.46 9.20
C THR A 44 -15.23 -3.70 9.78
N VAL A 45 -15.10 -4.60 10.77
CA VAL A 45 -13.79 -4.96 11.35
C VAL A 45 -12.86 -5.56 10.30
N VAL A 46 -13.37 -6.45 9.43
CA VAL A 46 -12.56 -7.04 8.34
C VAL A 46 -12.07 -5.95 7.38
N TYR A 47 -12.94 -5.06 6.92
CA TYR A 47 -12.55 -3.97 6.02
C TYR A 47 -11.60 -2.97 6.68
N LEU A 48 -11.72 -2.71 7.98
CA LEU A 48 -10.74 -1.89 8.72
C LEU A 48 -9.36 -2.55 8.75
N ILE A 49 -9.29 -3.85 9.05
CA ILE A 49 -8.03 -4.59 9.05
C ILE A 49 -7.40 -4.57 7.65
N LEU A 50 -8.18 -4.88 6.61
CA LEU A 50 -7.71 -4.81 5.22
C LEU A 50 -7.28 -3.40 4.82
N GLY A 51 -7.97 -2.37 5.32
CA GLY A 51 -7.62 -0.97 5.09
C GLY A 51 -6.33 -0.52 5.78
N VAL A 52 -5.87 -1.22 6.82
CA VAL A 52 -4.66 -0.88 7.58
C VAL A 52 -3.48 -1.79 7.24
N ILE A 53 -3.70 -3.08 6.98
CA ILE A 53 -2.63 -4.06 6.81
C ILE A 53 -1.69 -3.74 5.64
N TRP A 54 -2.20 -3.11 4.58
CA TRP A 54 -1.40 -2.71 3.42
C TRP A 54 -0.38 -1.58 3.75
N LEU A 55 -0.51 -0.91 4.90
CA LEU A 55 0.45 0.11 5.35
C LEU A 55 1.76 -0.50 5.86
N LEU A 56 1.76 -1.77 6.29
CA LEU A 56 2.96 -2.47 6.79
C LEU A 56 4.14 -2.42 5.80
N PRO A 57 3.98 -2.75 4.51
CA PRO A 57 5.06 -2.60 3.53
C PRO A 57 5.34 -1.15 3.13
N LEU A 58 4.40 -0.21 3.33
CA LEU A 58 4.50 1.17 2.83
C LEU A 58 5.73 1.89 3.36
N ARG A 59 6.08 1.71 4.64
CA ARG A 59 7.27 2.34 5.25
C ARG A 59 8.55 2.02 4.47
N ARG A 60 8.78 0.76 4.13
CA ARG A 60 10.00 0.32 3.42
C ARG A 60 10.01 0.86 1.99
N PHE A 61 8.85 0.90 1.33
CA PHE A 61 8.71 1.44 -0.01
C PHE A 61 8.99 2.95 -0.07
N LEU A 62 8.50 3.71 0.90
CA LEU A 62 8.76 5.14 0.99
C LEU A 62 10.25 5.44 1.22
N ILE A 63 10.91 4.69 2.12
CA ILE A 63 12.35 4.81 2.35
C ILE A 63 13.13 4.54 1.04
N TRP A 64 12.74 3.52 0.28
CA TRP A 64 13.33 3.22 -1.02
C TRP A 64 13.12 4.35 -2.03
N MET A 65 11.92 4.94 -2.07
CA MET A 65 11.60 6.02 -3.00
C MET A 65 12.47 7.27 -2.76
N GLU A 66 12.72 7.62 -1.49
CA GLU A 66 13.52 8.78 -1.11
C GLU A 66 15.03 8.52 -1.21
N THR A 67 15.50 7.38 -0.71
CA THR A 67 16.93 7.10 -0.51
C THR A 67 17.54 6.14 -1.54
N GLY A 68 16.71 5.35 -2.23
CA GLY A 68 17.16 4.23 -3.08
C GLY A 68 17.60 2.99 -2.30
N LYS A 69 17.54 3.01 -0.96
CA LYS A 69 17.87 1.88 -0.07
C LYS A 69 16.59 1.31 0.53
N TRP A 70 16.54 0.00 0.77
CA TRP A 70 15.35 -0.68 1.33
C TRP A 70 15.22 -0.58 2.87
N GLY A 71 16.10 0.18 3.54
CA GLY A 71 16.10 0.38 4.99
C GLY A 71 16.99 1.53 5.44
N GLU A 72 16.77 2.01 6.66
CA GLU A 72 17.68 2.93 7.35
C GLU A 72 19.00 2.20 7.61
N THR A 73 20.04 2.54 6.86
CA THR A 73 21.41 2.25 7.33
C THR A 73 21.61 3.15 8.55
N LYS A 74 21.54 2.59 9.76
CA LYS A 74 22.07 3.25 10.96
C LYS A 74 23.59 3.17 10.87
N ASP A 75 24.19 4.18 10.26
CA ASP A 75 25.61 4.49 10.47
C ASP A 75 25.75 5.31 11.77
#